data_AF-A0A6P7HHR5-F1
#
_entry.id   AF-A0A6P7HHR5-F1
#
_cell.length_a   1.000
_cell.length_b   1.000
_cell.length_c   1.000
_cell.angle_alpha   90.00
_cell.angle_beta   90.00
_cell.angle_gamma   90.00
#
_symmetry.space_group_name_H-M   'P 1'
#
loop_
_entity.id
_entity.type
_entity.pdbx_description
1 polymer ?
#
loop_
_entity_poly.entity_id
_entity_poly.type
_entity_poly.pdbx_seq_one_letter_code
_entity_poly.pdbx_strand_id
1 'polypeptide(L)'
;MSWDNILYENFIDNKVRIFNDMLVSLFDKHAPYVESRITKPPAPWLTPTIQNMMKTRNAALAKYKKTRNVLDYSYYKDLRNAVTNAVRLEKSGYLNYRSSSSNKKDLWKTMRIFKIVNKPVIEIPQELKDPISINNYFTSVFSPVNCCPETTQWYQSNIFNPDIIFSFKMATIDEIKSLILGLKSDAVGCDNISAKMLQLSLSITAPYITHIINSCLE
;
A
#
# COMPACT_ATOMS: atom_id res chain seq x y z
N MET A 1 22.55 -9.58 16.02
CA MET A 1 23.10 -8.23 16.26
C MET A 1 22.21 -7.57 17.31
N SER A 2 22.76 -6.92 18.33
CA SER A 2 21.94 -6.27 19.38
C SER A 2 21.55 -4.86 18.94
N TRP A 3 20.32 -4.46 19.24
CA TRP A 3 19.84 -3.10 18.98
C TRP A 3 20.61 -2.06 19.79
N ASP A 4 21.22 -2.48 20.90
CA ASP A 4 21.99 -1.60 21.80
C ASP A 4 23.21 -0.97 21.10
N ASN A 5 23.69 -1.56 20.00
CA ASN A 5 24.77 -0.98 19.20
C ASN A 5 24.43 0.45 18.72
N ILE A 6 23.14 0.76 18.53
CA ILE A 6 22.67 2.10 18.13
C ILE A 6 22.93 3.13 19.24
N LEU A 7 22.91 2.71 20.51
CA LEU A 7 23.08 3.59 21.65
C LEU A 7 24.52 4.12 21.74
N TYR A 8 25.49 3.27 21.39
CA TYR A 8 26.93 3.57 21.48
C TYR A 8 27.53 4.19 20.21
N GLU A 9 26.79 4.22 19.11
CA GLU A 9 27.25 4.85 17.86
C GLU A 9 27.20 6.39 18.00
N ASN A 10 28.21 7.10 17.47
CA ASN A 10 28.28 8.56 17.59
C ASN A 10 27.69 9.28 16.38
N PHE A 11 27.79 8.68 15.19
CA PHE A 11 27.34 9.33 13.96
C PHE A 11 25.88 8.99 13.66
N ILE A 12 25.05 10.01 13.46
CA ILE A 12 23.62 9.85 13.19
C ILE A 12 23.36 8.97 11.96
N ASP A 13 24.12 9.16 10.88
CA ASP A 13 23.98 8.37 9.66
C ASP A 13 24.25 6.88 9.90
N ASN A 14 25.21 6.56 10.77
CA ASN A 14 25.50 5.18 11.16
C ASN A 14 24.39 4.61 12.05
N LYS A 15 23.84 5.39 12.99
CA LYS A 15 22.70 4.95 13.81
C LYS A 15 21.52 4.56 12.94
N VAL A 16 21.17 5.40 11.96
CA VAL A 16 20.07 5.18 11.01
C VAL A 16 20.37 3.96 10.15
N ARG A 17 21.58 3.83 9.61
CA ARG A 17 21.99 2.67 8.81
C ARG A 17 21.87 1.36 9.59
N ILE A 18 22.42 1.29 10.81
CA ILE A 18 22.33 0.11 11.68
C ILE A 18 20.86 -0.24 11.95
N PHE A 19 20.05 0.75 12.29
CA PHE A 19 18.62 0.55 12.54
C PHE A 19 17.91 -0.04 11.32
N ASN A 20 18.16 0.53 10.14
CA ASN A 20 17.54 0.08 8.90
C ASN A 20 17.96 -1.34 8.55
N ASP A 21 19.25 -1.66 8.59
CA ASP A 21 19.78 -2.98 8.29
C ASP A 21 19.21 -4.05 9.25
N MET A 22 19.11 -3.72 10.54
CA MET A 22 18.53 -4.62 11.55
C MET A 22 17.03 -4.84 11.34
N LEU A 23 16.29 -3.78 11.03
CA LEU A 23 14.85 -3.89 10.79
C LEU A 23 14.55 -4.70 9.53
N VAL A 24 15.22 -4.39 8.42
CA VAL A 24 15.04 -5.08 7.14
C VAL A 24 15.41 -6.56 7.28
N SER A 25 16.56 -6.89 7.87
CA SER A 25 16.96 -8.29 8.07
C SER A 25 16.02 -9.09 8.96
N LEU A 26 15.38 -8.45 9.96
CA LEU A 26 14.35 -9.07 10.78
C LEU A 26 13.12 -9.44 9.92
N PHE A 27 12.65 -8.52 9.09
CA PHE A 27 11.51 -8.76 8.21
C PHE A 27 11.84 -9.75 7.09
N ASP A 28 13.03 -9.71 6.48
CA ASP A 28 13.43 -10.70 5.49
C ASP A 28 13.46 -12.12 6.07
N LYS A 29 13.80 -12.26 7.35
CA LYS A 29 13.79 -13.55 8.05
C LYS A 29 12.37 -14.05 8.38
N HIS A 30 11.49 -13.17 8.87
CA HIS A 30 10.20 -13.57 9.43
C HIS A 30 9.00 -13.32 8.51
N ALA A 31 9.13 -12.43 7.54
CA ALA A 31 8.13 -12.04 6.55
C ALA A 31 8.82 -11.78 5.18
N PRO A 32 9.54 -12.78 4.62
CA PRO A 32 10.24 -12.61 3.35
C PRO A 32 9.28 -12.26 2.22
N TYR A 33 9.78 -11.51 1.25
CA TYR A 33 9.11 -11.37 -0.03
C TYR A 33 8.99 -12.73 -0.72
N VAL A 34 7.77 -13.09 -1.07
CA VAL A 34 7.47 -14.30 -1.82
C VAL A 34 6.76 -13.94 -3.12
N GLU A 35 7.23 -14.52 -4.22
CA GLU A 35 6.51 -14.46 -5.47
C GLU A 35 5.32 -15.41 -5.40
N SER A 36 4.13 -14.86 -5.59
CA SER A 36 2.91 -15.67 -5.67
C SER A 36 2.21 -15.41 -6.99
N ARG A 37 1.67 -16.48 -7.58
CA ARG A 37 0.89 -16.37 -8.80
C ARG A 37 -0.45 -15.70 -8.49
N ILE A 38 -0.63 -14.47 -8.95
CA ILE A 38 -1.91 -13.78 -8.88
C ILE A 38 -2.91 -14.51 -9.80
N THR A 39 -3.86 -15.23 -9.20
CA THR A 39 -4.94 -15.90 -9.92
C THR A 39 -6.10 -14.93 -10.22
N LYS A 40 -7.05 -15.38 -11.04
CA LYS A 40 -8.23 -14.58 -11.36
C LYS A 40 -9.00 -14.26 -10.07
N PRO A 41 -9.57 -13.05 -9.94
CA PRO A 41 -10.36 -12.70 -8.78
C PRO A 41 -11.53 -13.68 -8.60
N PRO A 42 -12.02 -13.85 -7.35
CA PRO A 42 -13.15 -14.73 -7.09
C PRO A 42 -14.34 -14.29 -7.95
N ALA A 43 -15.05 -15.26 -8.53
CA ALA A 43 -16.25 -15.03 -9.33
C ALA A 43 -17.48 -15.19 -8.42
N PRO A 44 -18.04 -14.10 -7.86
CA PRO A 44 -19.02 -14.18 -6.77
C PRO A 44 -20.37 -14.78 -7.22
N TRP A 45 -20.66 -14.70 -8.53
CA TRP A 45 -21.83 -15.31 -9.15
C TRP A 45 -21.72 -16.84 -9.31
N LEU A 46 -20.56 -17.46 -9.01
CA LEU A 46 -20.43 -18.93 -9.01
C LEU A 46 -20.83 -19.49 -7.64
N THR A 47 -22.11 -19.35 -7.32
CA THR A 47 -22.72 -19.84 -6.08
C THR A 47 -22.61 -21.36 -5.95
N PRO A 48 -22.68 -21.93 -4.73
CA PRO A 48 -22.68 -23.38 -4.54
C PRO A 48 -23.74 -24.11 -5.39
N THR A 49 -24.90 -23.48 -5.58
CA THR A 49 -25.98 -23.98 -6.45
C THR A 49 -25.52 -24.11 -7.90
N ILE A 50 -24.93 -23.06 -8.47
CA ILE A 50 -24.40 -23.09 -9.84
C ILE A 50 -23.27 -24.11 -9.96
N GLN A 51 -22.40 -24.22 -8.96
CA GLN A 51 -21.33 -25.22 -8.94
C GLN A 51 -21.90 -26.65 -8.99
N ASN A 52 -22.98 -26.93 -8.27
CA ASN A 52 -23.68 -28.20 -8.35
C ASN A 52 -24.31 -28.43 -9.74
N MET A 53 -24.94 -27.41 -10.33
CA MET A 53 -25.44 -27.53 -11.71
C MET A 53 -24.30 -27.82 -12.71
N MET A 54 -23.13 -27.19 -12.53
CA MET A 54 -21.94 -27.47 -13.33
C MET A 54 -21.45 -28.91 -13.16
N LYS A 55 -21.48 -29.47 -11.94
CA LYS A 55 -21.15 -30.88 -11.68
C LYS A 55 -22.12 -31.81 -12.43
N THR A 56 -23.43 -31.58 -12.33
CA THR A 56 -24.45 -32.38 -13.03
C THR A 56 -24.27 -32.32 -14.54
N ARG A 57 -24.05 -31.12 -15.10
CA ARG A 57 -23.74 -30.92 -16.53
C ARG A 57 -22.47 -31.69 -16.94
N ASN A 58 -21.42 -31.64 -16.14
CA ASN A 58 -20.17 -32.33 -16.44
C ASN A 58 -20.34 -33.86 -16.39
N ALA A 59 -21.13 -34.36 -15.44
CA ALA A 59 -21.48 -35.78 -15.37
C ALA A 59 -22.28 -36.23 -16.60
N ALA A 60 -23.25 -35.44 -17.06
CA ALA A 60 -23.99 -35.72 -18.29
C ALA A 60 -23.08 -35.74 -19.53
N LEU A 61 -22.11 -34.81 -19.62
CA LEU A 61 -21.11 -34.82 -20.69
C LEU A 61 -20.25 -36.09 -20.65
N ALA A 62 -19.81 -36.49 -19.45
CA ALA A 62 -19.02 -37.71 -19.28
C ALA A 62 -19.81 -38.95 -19.68
N LYS A 63 -21.12 -39.01 -19.36
CA LYS A 63 -22.01 -40.09 -19.81
C LYS A 63 -22.12 -40.13 -21.33
N TYR A 64 -22.44 -39.01 -21.98
CA TYR A 64 -22.50 -38.93 -23.44
C TYR A 64 -21.19 -39.37 -24.12
N LYS A 65 -20.03 -38.95 -23.58
CA LYS A 65 -18.73 -39.36 -24.13
C LYS A 65 -18.54 -40.89 -24.14
N LYS A 66 -19.13 -41.61 -23.17
CA LYS A 66 -19.11 -43.07 -23.08
C LYS A 66 -20.16 -43.73 -23.97
N THR A 67 -21.40 -43.26 -23.92
CA THR A 67 -22.54 -43.92 -24.59
C THR A 67 -22.66 -43.54 -26.07
N ARG A 68 -22.21 -42.34 -26.45
CA ARG A 68 -22.41 -41.69 -27.75
C ARG A 68 -23.89 -41.61 -28.18
N ASN A 69 -24.82 -41.75 -27.24
CA ASN A 69 -26.26 -41.70 -27.50
C ASN A 69 -26.73 -40.26 -27.75
N VAL A 70 -27.57 -40.06 -28.76
CA VAL A 70 -28.19 -38.77 -29.11
C VAL A 70 -29.03 -38.21 -27.96
N LEU A 71 -29.74 -39.05 -27.22
CA LEU A 71 -30.55 -38.62 -26.06
C LEU A 71 -29.69 -38.06 -24.93
N ASP A 72 -28.57 -38.73 -24.62
CA ASP A 72 -27.60 -38.25 -23.63
C ASP A 72 -26.96 -36.92 -24.06
N TYR A 73 -26.74 -36.74 -25.36
CA TYR A 73 -26.27 -35.47 -25.90
C TYR A 73 -27.30 -34.35 -25.77
N SER A 74 -28.58 -34.64 -26.06
CA SER A 74 -29.68 -33.68 -25.88
C SER A 74 -29.78 -33.24 -24.43
N TYR A 75 -29.77 -34.20 -23.50
CA TYR A 75 -29.81 -33.92 -22.06
C TYR A 75 -28.62 -33.05 -21.60
N TYR A 76 -27.41 -33.33 -22.09
CA TYR A 76 -26.25 -32.48 -21.84
C TYR A 76 -26.45 -31.04 -22.37
N LYS A 77 -27.01 -30.87 -23.58
CA LYS A 77 -27.27 -29.54 -24.15
C LYS A 77 -28.24 -28.74 -23.29
N ASP A 78 -29.30 -29.38 -22.79
CA ASP A 78 -30.28 -28.74 -21.90
C ASP A 78 -29.63 -28.26 -20.61
N LEU A 79 -28.82 -29.13 -19.97
CA LEU A 79 -28.05 -28.75 -18.78
C LEU A 79 -27.01 -27.66 -19.06
N ARG A 80 -26.35 -27.70 -20.22
CA ARG A 80 -25.39 -26.66 -20.63
C ARG A 80 -26.09 -25.30 -20.76
N ASN A 81 -27.25 -25.26 -21.39
CA ASN A 81 -28.04 -24.04 -21.56
C ASN A 81 -28.55 -23.53 -20.21
N ALA A 82 -29.08 -24.41 -19.36
CA ALA A 82 -29.54 -24.08 -18.01
C ALA A 82 -28.41 -23.48 -17.15
N VAL A 83 -27.23 -24.11 -17.13
CA VAL A 83 -26.05 -23.58 -16.42
C VAL A 83 -25.61 -22.23 -16.99
N THR A 84 -25.56 -22.09 -18.32
CA THR A 84 -25.14 -20.85 -18.97
C THR A 84 -26.10 -19.70 -18.61
N ASN A 85 -27.40 -19.96 -18.63
CA ASN A 85 -28.40 -18.97 -18.26
C ASN A 85 -28.33 -18.61 -16.77
N ALA A 86 -28.20 -19.61 -15.88
CA ALA A 86 -28.06 -19.38 -14.44
C ALA A 86 -26.84 -18.50 -14.12
N VAL A 87 -25.68 -18.80 -14.73
CA VAL A 87 -24.47 -17.98 -14.58
C VAL A 87 -24.69 -16.55 -15.08
N ARG A 88 -25.39 -16.37 -16.21
CA ARG A 88 -25.68 -15.04 -16.76
C ARG A 88 -26.60 -14.24 -15.84
N LEU A 89 -27.64 -14.88 -15.31
CA LEU A 89 -28.60 -14.26 -14.39
C LEU A 89 -27.93 -13.85 -13.08
N GLU A 90 -27.19 -14.76 -12.44
CA GLU A 90 -26.46 -14.47 -11.19
C GLU A 90 -25.40 -13.38 -11.38
N LYS A 91 -24.68 -13.39 -12.50
CA LYS A 91 -23.72 -12.34 -12.82
C LYS A 91 -24.40 -10.97 -12.97
N SER A 92 -25.52 -10.93 -13.68
CA SER A 92 -26.32 -9.71 -13.85
C SER A 92 -26.86 -9.22 -12.52
N GLY A 93 -27.45 -10.11 -11.72
CA GLY A 93 -27.98 -9.80 -10.38
C GLY A 93 -26.90 -9.26 -9.44
N TYR A 94 -25.73 -9.89 -9.41
CA TYR A 94 -24.60 -9.43 -8.61
C TYR A 94 -24.13 -8.02 -9.00
N LEU A 95 -23.97 -7.76 -10.30
CA LEU A 95 -23.54 -6.45 -10.78
C LEU A 95 -24.59 -5.37 -10.51
N ASN A 96 -25.87 -5.67 -10.70
CA ASN A 96 -26.98 -4.76 -10.39
C ASN A 96 -27.05 -4.45 -8.88
N TYR A 97 -26.90 -5.47 -8.03
CA TYR A 97 -26.84 -5.29 -6.58
C TYR A 97 -25.66 -4.36 -6.19
N ARG A 98 -24.48 -4.56 -6.80
CA ARG A 98 -23.31 -3.72 -6.55
C ARG A 98 -23.49 -2.29 -7.07
N SER A 99 -24.11 -2.09 -8.23
CA SER A 99 -24.39 -0.74 -8.77
C SER A 99 -25.42 0.02 -7.94
N SER A 100 -26.39 -0.67 -7.36
CA SER A 100 -27.42 -0.06 -6.51
C SER A 100 -26.95 0.21 -5.09
N SER A 101 -25.73 -0.20 -4.71
CA SER A 101 -25.19 0.08 -3.38
C SER A 101 -24.84 1.57 -3.23
N SER A 102 -25.17 2.14 -2.06
CA SER A 102 -24.88 3.55 -1.73
C SER A 102 -23.37 3.86 -1.74
N ASN A 103 -22.53 2.84 -1.53
CA ASN A 103 -21.08 2.98 -1.46
C ASN A 103 -20.43 3.00 -2.85
N LYS A 104 -20.28 4.20 -3.43
CA LYS A 104 -19.59 4.40 -4.72
C LYS A 104 -18.17 3.83 -4.75
N LYS A 105 -17.46 3.77 -3.62
CA LYS A 105 -16.11 3.20 -3.54
C LYS A 105 -16.10 1.70 -3.87
N ASP A 106 -17.11 0.97 -3.39
CA ASP A 106 -17.25 -0.47 -3.65
C ASP A 106 -17.62 -0.75 -5.10
N LEU A 107 -18.43 0.11 -5.72
CA LEU A 107 -18.73 0.04 -7.14
C LEU A 107 -17.47 0.19 -7.98
N TRP A 108 -16.68 1.24 -7.76
CA TRP A 108 -15.42 1.46 -8.49
C TRP A 108 -14.39 0.36 -8.25
N LYS A 109 -14.36 -0.21 -7.03
CA LYS A 109 -13.53 -1.38 -6.71
C LYS A 109 -13.97 -2.60 -7.53
N THR A 110 -15.27 -2.84 -7.60
CA THR A 110 -15.88 -3.95 -8.36
C THR A 110 -15.59 -3.82 -9.86
N MET A 111 -15.74 -2.63 -10.45
CA MET A 111 -15.41 -2.39 -11.86
C MET A 111 -13.95 -2.66 -12.18
N ARG A 112 -13.03 -2.24 -11.30
CA ARG A 112 -11.59 -2.51 -11.43
C ARG A 112 -11.26 -4.00 -11.34
N ILE A 113 -11.86 -4.72 -10.38
CA ILE A 113 -11.69 -6.17 -10.23
C ILE A 113 -12.07 -6.90 -11.52
N PHE A 114 -13.18 -6.50 -12.15
CA PHE A 114 -13.65 -7.11 -13.39
C PHE A 114 -13.03 -6.51 -14.66
N LYS A 115 -12.04 -5.62 -14.53
CA LYS A 115 -11.36 -4.95 -15.65
C LYS A 115 -12.35 -4.29 -16.63
N ILE A 116 -13.47 -3.78 -16.13
CA ILE A 116 -14.44 -3.01 -16.92
C ILE A 116 -13.85 -1.64 -17.26
N VAL A 117 -13.09 -1.07 -16.32
CA VAL A 117 -12.39 0.19 -16.49
C VAL A 117 -10.89 -0.11 -16.52
N ASN A 118 -10.23 0.29 -17.60
CA ASN A 118 -8.77 0.25 -17.68
C ASN A 118 -8.19 1.37 -16.82
N LYS A 119 -7.08 1.09 -16.13
CA LYS A 119 -6.28 2.21 -15.60
C LYS A 119 -5.78 3.01 -16.81
N PRO A 120 -5.92 4.34 -16.82
CA PRO A 120 -5.18 5.14 -17.79
C PRO A 120 -3.70 4.84 -17.58
N VAL A 121 -2.99 4.59 -18.69
CA VAL A 121 -1.53 4.60 -18.65
C VAL A 121 -1.16 6.06 -18.44
N ILE A 122 -0.79 6.40 -17.20
CA ILE A 122 -0.26 7.72 -16.89
C ILE A 122 1.22 7.64 -17.24
N GLU A 123 1.57 8.08 -18.43
CA GLU A 123 2.97 8.33 -18.76
C GLU A 123 3.39 9.64 -18.13
N ILE A 124 4.52 9.62 -17.43
CA ILE A 124 5.14 10.84 -16.93
C ILE A 124 5.60 11.64 -18.16
N PRO A 125 5.18 12.92 -18.32
CA PRO A 125 5.67 13.79 -19.39
C PRO A 125 7.19 13.78 -19.45
N GLN A 126 7.78 13.89 -20.64
CA GLN A 126 9.24 13.80 -20.80
C GLN A 126 9.97 14.84 -19.96
N GLU A 127 9.37 16.00 -19.79
CA GLU A 127 9.87 17.14 -19.01
C GLU A 127 9.94 16.83 -17.51
N LEU A 128 9.16 15.86 -17.02
CA LEU A 128 9.10 15.46 -15.62
C LEU A 128 9.78 14.11 -15.34
N LYS A 129 10.46 13.52 -16.33
CA LYS A 129 11.17 12.24 -16.16
C LYS A 129 12.47 12.35 -15.39
N ASP A 130 13.13 13.51 -15.43
CA ASP A 130 14.42 13.70 -14.77
C ASP A 130 14.26 14.41 -13.40
N PRO A 131 14.37 13.67 -12.29
CA PRO A 131 14.28 14.26 -10.96
C PRO A 131 15.42 15.25 -10.67
N ILE A 132 16.58 15.09 -11.31
CA ILE A 132 17.72 16.00 -11.11
C ILE A 132 17.41 17.35 -11.76
N SER A 133 16.93 17.37 -13.01
CA SER A 133 16.48 18.59 -13.67
C SER A 133 15.39 19.31 -12.88
N ILE A 134 14.42 18.57 -12.32
CA ILE A 134 13.37 19.16 -11.46
C ILE A 134 14.00 19.80 -10.22
N ASN A 135 14.87 19.09 -9.51
CA ASN A 135 15.51 19.61 -8.30
C ASN A 135 16.41 20.83 -8.61
N ASN A 136 17.15 20.80 -9.72
CA ASN A 136 17.96 21.90 -10.19
C ASN A 136 17.11 23.13 -10.52
N TYR A 137 15.94 22.92 -11.16
CA TYR A 137 15.00 24.01 -11.38
C TYR A 137 14.50 24.60 -10.06
N PHE A 138 14.02 23.78 -9.13
CA PHE A 138 13.55 24.26 -7.82
C PHE A 138 14.65 25.02 -7.06
N THR A 139 15.87 24.48 -7.01
CA THR A 139 17.02 25.14 -6.37
C THR A 139 17.43 26.42 -7.11
N SER A 140 17.27 26.51 -8.43
CA SER A 140 17.55 27.74 -9.19
C SER A 140 16.57 28.88 -8.89
N VAL A 141 15.30 28.55 -8.61
CA VAL A 141 14.27 29.53 -8.18
C VAL A 141 14.66 30.14 -6.84
N PHE A 142 15.22 29.32 -5.95
CA PHE A 142 15.83 29.77 -4.70
C PHE A 142 17.31 30.09 -4.94
N SER A 143 17.60 31.06 -5.81
CA SER A 143 18.90 31.71 -5.75
C SER A 143 19.14 32.17 -4.31
N PRO A 144 20.35 32.06 -3.75
CA PRO A 144 20.63 32.59 -2.41
C PRO A 144 20.36 34.09 -2.47
N VAL A 145 19.15 34.48 -2.09
CA VAL A 145 18.81 35.85 -1.81
C VAL A 145 19.76 36.18 -0.67
N ASN A 146 20.75 37.03 -0.95
CA ASN A 146 21.62 37.56 0.10
C ASN A 146 20.70 37.96 1.24
N CYS A 147 20.84 37.29 2.39
CA CYS A 147 20.07 37.60 3.59
C CYS A 147 20.13 39.11 3.74
N CYS A 148 19.01 39.79 3.50
CA CYS A 148 18.92 41.24 3.60
C CYS A 148 19.19 41.58 5.07
N PRO A 149 20.36 42.15 5.41
CA PRO A 149 20.72 42.38 6.80
C PRO A 149 19.69 43.27 7.49
N GLU A 150 19.08 44.20 6.74
CA GLU A 150 18.00 45.05 7.24
C GLU A 150 16.76 44.24 7.64
N THR A 151 16.41 43.20 6.89
CA THR A 151 15.26 42.33 7.21
C THR A 151 15.54 41.50 8.46
N THR A 152 16.73 40.90 8.57
CA THR A 152 17.13 40.13 9.76
C THR A 152 17.17 41.05 11.00
N GLN A 153 17.74 42.25 10.87
CA GLN A 153 17.80 43.23 11.95
C GLN A 153 16.40 43.74 12.35
N TRP A 154 15.50 43.91 11.38
CA TRP A 154 14.10 44.27 11.65
C TRP A 154 13.40 43.19 12.47
N TYR A 155 13.54 41.90 12.11
CA TYR A 155 12.95 40.81 12.89
C TYR A 155 13.57 40.68 14.28
N GLN A 156 14.88 40.87 14.43
CA GLN A 156 15.55 40.89 15.74
C GLN A 156 15.07 42.06 16.62
N SER A 157 14.73 43.20 16.02
CA SER A 157 14.28 44.40 16.72
C SER A 157 12.76 44.42 16.98
N ASN A 158 11.99 43.60 16.26
CA ASN A 158 10.53 43.52 16.34
C ASN A 158 10.06 42.11 16.75
N ILE A 159 10.75 41.51 17.74
CA ILE A 159 10.34 40.22 18.29
C ILE A 159 9.02 40.38 19.03
N PHE A 160 7.99 39.70 18.57
CA PHE A 160 6.73 39.59 19.28
C PHE A 160 6.93 38.67 20.50
N ASN A 161 6.80 39.24 21.71
CA ASN A 161 6.96 38.57 22.99
C ASN A 161 8.38 37.98 23.21
N PRO A 162 9.36 38.82 23.60
CA PRO A 162 10.76 38.40 23.77
C PRO A 162 10.97 37.37 24.89
N ASP A 163 9.98 37.17 25.77
CA ASP A 163 10.03 36.17 26.83
C ASP A 163 9.76 34.74 26.31
N ILE A 164 9.26 34.59 25.08
CA ILE A 164 9.07 33.28 24.44
C ILE A 164 10.40 32.83 23.83
N ILE A 165 11.10 31.98 24.57
CA ILE A 165 12.34 31.33 24.11
C ILE A 165 11.98 30.02 23.41
N PHE A 166 12.30 29.94 22.12
CA PHE A 166 12.28 28.67 21.41
C PHE A 166 13.43 27.79 21.92
N SER A 167 13.10 26.59 22.39
CA SER A 167 14.07 25.59 22.82
C SER A 167 13.65 24.22 22.33
N PHE A 168 14.63 23.41 21.93
CA PHE A 168 14.39 22.02 21.61
C PHE A 168 14.16 21.23 22.90
N LYS A 169 13.22 20.28 22.83
CA LYS A 169 12.95 19.32 23.90
C LYS A 169 13.16 17.92 23.34
N MET A 170 13.82 17.08 24.13
CA MET A 170 13.98 15.68 23.78
C MET A 170 12.61 15.01 23.72
N ALA A 171 12.41 14.22 22.66
CA ALA A 171 11.21 13.41 22.50
C ALA A 171 11.18 12.27 23.51
N THR A 172 9.99 11.96 23.99
CA THR A 172 9.72 10.81 24.85
C THR A 172 9.34 9.58 24.04
N ILE A 173 9.55 8.39 24.60
CA ILE A 173 9.19 7.13 23.96
C ILE A 173 7.70 7.07 23.63
N ASP A 174 6.83 7.62 24.49
CA ASP A 174 5.38 7.59 24.29
C ASP A 174 4.92 8.54 23.18
N GLU A 175 5.56 9.70 23.04
CA GLU A 175 5.34 10.59 21.89
C GLU A 175 5.72 9.89 20.58
N ILE A 176 6.90 9.27 20.53
CA ILE A 176 7.35 8.52 19.34
C ILE A 176 6.40 7.37 19.02
N LYS A 177 5.94 6.62 20.02
CA LYS A 177 4.95 5.56 19.83
C LYS A 177 3.66 6.10 19.23
N SER A 178 3.11 7.16 19.81
CA SER A 178 1.88 7.80 19.34
C SER A 178 2.01 8.25 17.88
N LEU A 179 3.12 8.89 17.53
CA LEU A 179 3.40 9.35 16.18
C LEU A 179 3.49 8.21 15.17
N ILE A 180 4.24 7.14 15.49
CA ILE A 180 4.41 5.99 14.59
C ILE A 180 3.09 5.23 14.40
N LEU A 181 2.31 5.05 15.47
CA LEU A 181 0.98 4.44 15.38
C LEU A 181 -0.01 5.30 14.57
N GLY A 182 0.19 6.61 14.56
CA GLY A 182 -0.59 7.55 13.76
C GLY A 182 -0.30 7.55 12.26
N LEU A 183 0.80 6.91 11.81
CA LEU A 183 1.17 6.85 10.39
C LEU A 183 0.14 6.05 9.57
N LYS A 184 -0.33 6.64 8.46
CA LYS A 184 -1.33 6.04 7.56
C LYS A 184 -0.83 5.80 6.13
N SER A 185 0.43 6.14 5.85
CA SER A 185 0.99 6.03 4.50
C SER A 185 1.40 4.59 4.21
N ASP A 186 1.05 4.12 3.01
CA ASP A 186 1.55 2.86 2.44
C ASP A 186 2.80 3.07 1.57
N ALA A 187 3.31 4.32 1.48
CA ALA A 187 4.53 4.61 0.73
C ALA A 187 5.75 4.00 1.44
N VAL A 188 6.70 3.53 0.63
CA VAL A 188 7.97 2.96 1.09
C VAL A 188 9.09 3.81 0.49
N GLY A 189 10.06 4.19 1.32
CA GLY A 189 11.20 5.01 0.92
C GLY A 189 12.27 4.21 0.19
N CYS A 190 13.41 4.86 -0.08
CA CYS A 190 14.60 4.20 -0.62
C CYS A 190 15.26 3.20 0.36
N ASP A 191 14.86 3.25 1.62
CA ASP A 191 15.28 2.35 2.70
C ASP A 191 14.52 1.01 2.74
N ASN A 192 13.48 0.84 1.91
CA ASN A 192 12.58 -0.30 1.92
C ASN A 192 11.82 -0.51 3.24
N ILE A 193 11.69 0.53 4.07
CA ILE A 193 10.98 0.46 5.35
C ILE A 193 9.59 1.07 5.18
N SER A 194 8.56 0.28 5.46
CA SER A 194 7.17 0.77 5.47
C SER A 194 6.76 1.25 6.87
N ALA A 195 5.80 2.18 6.93
CA ALA A 195 5.18 2.57 8.20
C ALA A 195 4.62 1.35 8.95
N LYS A 196 4.12 0.34 8.22
CA LYS A 196 3.60 -0.90 8.82
C LYS A 196 4.68 -1.71 9.50
N MET A 197 5.89 -1.79 8.94
CA MET A 197 7.02 -2.47 9.56
C MET A 197 7.36 -1.83 10.90
N LEU A 198 7.46 -0.50 10.93
CA LEU A 198 7.72 0.26 12.16
C LEU A 198 6.64 0.03 13.22
N GLN A 199 5.36 0.04 12.82
CA GLN A 199 4.23 -0.22 13.74
C GLN A 199 4.28 -1.63 14.33
N LEU A 200 4.65 -2.64 13.55
CA LEU A 200 4.74 -4.03 13.99
C LEU A 200 5.93 -4.27 14.92
N SER A 201 7.05 -3.58 14.72
CA SER A 201 8.25 -3.70 15.55
C SER A 201 8.28 -2.75 16.75
N LEU A 202 7.32 -1.82 16.84
CA LEU A 202 7.34 -0.66 17.72
C LEU A 202 7.53 -1.00 19.20
N SER A 203 6.99 -2.13 19.66
CA SER A 203 7.14 -2.59 21.04
C SER A 203 8.60 -2.75 21.46
N ILE A 204 9.48 -3.08 20.52
CA ILE A 204 10.91 -3.27 20.73
C ILE A 204 11.70 -2.05 20.23
N THR A 205 11.32 -1.48 19.09
CA THR A 205 12.13 -0.46 18.40
C THR A 205 11.93 0.96 18.93
N ALA A 206 10.84 1.24 19.66
CA ALA A 206 10.54 2.58 20.16
C ALA A 206 11.69 3.28 20.92
N PRO A 207 12.38 2.65 21.91
CA PRO A 207 13.48 3.31 22.61
C PRO A 207 14.63 3.69 21.67
N TYR A 208 14.95 2.85 20.69
CA TYR A 208 16.04 3.10 19.75
C TYR A 208 15.70 4.20 18.75
N ILE A 209 14.46 4.23 18.24
CA ILE A 209 13.99 5.34 17.38
C ILE A 209 13.99 6.66 18.15
N THR A 210 13.58 6.63 19.42
CA THR A 210 13.60 7.81 20.30
C THR A 210 15.02 8.32 20.49
N HIS A 211 15.98 7.42 20.73
CA HIS A 211 17.39 7.77 20.82
C HIS A 211 17.91 8.42 19.54
N ILE A 212 17.63 7.83 18.38
CA ILE A 212 18.05 8.37 17.07
C ILE A 212 17.53 9.79 16.88
N ILE A 213 16.24 10.04 17.19
CA ILE A 213 15.64 11.37 17.04
C ILE A 213 16.28 12.38 17.98
N ASN A 214 16.51 11.99 19.24
CA ASN A 214 17.12 12.87 20.24
C ASN A 214 18.59 13.17 19.91
N SER A 215 19.32 12.24 19.30
CA SER A 215 20.67 12.48 18.78
C SER A 215 20.74 13.51 17.64
N CYS A 216 19.62 13.91 17.03
CA CYS A 216 19.58 15.00 16.06
C CYS A 216 19.44 16.39 16.73
N LEU A 217 19.09 16.42 18.01
CA LEU A 217 18.90 17.65 18.79
C LEU A 217 20.11 17.99 19.66
N GLU A 218 21.03 17.04 19.82
CA GLU A 218 22.35 17.20 20.43
C GLU A 218 23.36 17.73 19.40
#